data_AF-M0BYR7-F1
#
_entry.id   AF-M0BYR7-F1
#
_cell.length_a   1.000
_cell.length_b   1.000
_cell.length_c   1.000
_cell.angle_alpha   90.00
_cell.angle_beta   90.00
_cell.angle_gamma   90.00
#
_symmetry.space_group_name_H-M   'P 1'
#
loop_
_entity.id
_entity.type
_entity.pdbx_description
1 polymer ?
#
loop_
_entity_poly.entity_id
_entity_poly.type
_entity_poly.pdbx_seq_one_letter_code
_entity_poly.pdbx_strand_id
1 'polypeptide(L)'
;MTPKTRNSQGAEIDDADVSPTRLFRAFAETRRQYALTYLAQKPAAIHLGDLAEYIALKEAAPTYDRYQRILVDLHHRHLPHLQDAGLVRYDEAAERLELVVDRDVIAPYLGLVEAKQ
;
A
#
# COMPACT_ATOMS: atom_id res chain seq x y z
N MET A 1 19.24 31.88 -18.56
CA MET A 1 18.50 31.80 -17.28
C MET A 1 18.24 30.31 -17.02
N THR A 2 19.07 29.65 -16.23
CA THR A 2 18.95 28.20 -15.93
C THR A 2 18.49 28.06 -14.48
N PRO A 3 17.37 27.38 -14.19
CA PRO A 3 17.02 27.10 -12.81
C PRO A 3 17.95 25.99 -12.31
N LYS A 4 18.77 26.33 -11.32
CA LYS A 4 19.54 25.36 -10.55
C LYS A 4 18.59 24.67 -9.57
N THR A 5 18.24 23.41 -9.82
CA THR A 5 17.77 22.52 -8.77
C THR A 5 18.98 22.07 -7.95
N ARG A 6 19.30 22.84 -6.92
CA ARG A 6 20.02 22.29 -5.77
C ARG A 6 18.99 21.50 -4.97
N ASN A 7 19.10 20.18 -4.92
CA ASN A 7 18.50 19.44 -3.83
C ASN A 7 19.63 18.76 -3.06
N SER A 8 20.00 19.40 -1.96
CA SER A 8 21.02 18.97 -1.02
C SER A 8 20.34 18.11 0.05
N GLN A 9 20.74 16.84 0.07
CA GLN A 9 20.83 15.89 1.18
C GLN A 9 20.09 16.18 2.49
N GLY A 10 19.32 15.18 2.95
CA GLY A 10 19.04 14.95 4.37
C GLY A 10 17.57 14.99 4.76
N ALA A 11 16.76 14.07 4.22
CA ALA A 11 15.46 13.81 4.83
C ALA A 11 15.68 12.95 6.06
N GLU A 12 15.93 13.60 7.20
CA GLU A 12 15.57 13.07 8.50
C GLU A 12 14.10 12.63 8.39
N ILE A 13 13.86 11.33 8.53
CA ILE A 13 12.52 10.75 8.44
C ILE A 13 11.81 11.16 9.73
N ASP A 14 11.19 12.33 9.72
CA ASP A 14 10.19 12.71 10.69
C ASP A 14 8.99 11.79 10.51
N ASP A 15 8.67 11.04 11.56
CA ASP A 15 7.62 10.00 11.63
C ASP A 15 6.19 10.58 11.54
N ALA A 16 6.04 11.87 11.22
CA ALA A 16 4.79 12.61 11.41
C ALA A 16 4.06 13.04 10.13
N ASP A 17 4.65 12.95 8.94
CA ASP A 17 3.93 13.38 7.73
C ASP A 17 4.36 12.62 6.46
N VAL A 18 3.58 11.59 6.10
CA VAL A 18 3.74 10.93 4.80
C VAL A 18 3.36 11.91 3.71
N SER A 19 4.35 12.39 2.97
CA SER A 19 4.13 13.42 1.95
C SER A 19 3.05 13.04 0.93
N PRO A 20 2.24 14.00 0.45
CA PRO A 20 1.19 13.76 -0.54
C PRO A 20 1.70 13.04 -1.79
N THR A 21 2.91 13.37 -2.27
CA THR A 21 3.52 12.71 -3.42
C THR A 21 3.78 11.22 -3.17
N ARG A 22 4.18 10.83 -1.95
CA ARG A 22 4.34 9.42 -1.59
C ARG A 22 2.99 8.71 -1.55
N LEU A 23 1.97 9.33 -0.97
CA LEU A 23 0.59 8.81 -0.95
C LEU A 23 0.06 8.62 -2.38
N PHE A 24 0.17 9.62 -3.26
CA PHE A 24 -0.24 9.50 -4.65
C PHE A 24 0.45 8.34 -5.38
N ARG A 25 1.77 8.16 -5.20
CA ARG A 25 2.50 7.03 -5.79
C ARG A 25 2.05 5.69 -5.23
N ALA A 26 1.83 5.61 -3.92
CA ALA A 26 1.30 4.41 -3.28
C ALA A 26 -0.08 4.04 -3.84
N PHE A 27 -0.94 5.01 -4.06
CA PHE A 27 -2.29 4.80 -4.63
C PHE A 27 -2.31 4.65 -6.15
N ALA A 28 -1.19 4.75 -6.87
CA ALA A 28 -1.19 4.76 -8.34
C ALA A 28 -1.53 3.40 -9.00
N GLU A 29 -1.46 2.30 -8.27
CA GLU A 29 -1.71 0.93 -8.78
C GLU A 29 -2.93 0.32 -8.09
N THR A 30 -3.83 -0.29 -8.86
CA THR A 30 -5.11 -0.82 -8.38
C THR A 30 -4.96 -1.81 -7.21
N ARG A 31 -4.00 -2.72 -7.27
CA ARG A 31 -3.76 -3.68 -6.18
C ARG A 31 -3.27 -3.03 -4.88
N ARG A 32 -2.50 -1.94 -4.96
CA ARG A 32 -2.11 -1.17 -3.78
C ARG A 32 -3.29 -0.43 -3.18
N GLN A 33 -4.20 0.07 -4.02
CA GLN A 33 -5.47 0.64 -3.55
C GLN A 33 -6.28 -0.42 -2.79
N TYR A 34 -6.47 -1.61 -3.36
CA TYR A 34 -7.16 -2.71 -2.66
C TYR A 34 -6.49 -3.08 -1.33
N ALA A 35 -5.16 -3.15 -1.30
CA ALA A 35 -4.42 -3.43 -0.07
C ALA A 35 -4.67 -2.38 1.01
N LEU A 36 -4.53 -1.09 0.68
CA LEU A 36 -4.75 0.00 1.63
C LEU A 36 -6.21 0.08 2.07
N THR A 37 -7.17 -0.10 1.16
CA THR A 37 -8.60 -0.18 1.48
C THR A 37 -8.90 -1.32 2.45
N TYR A 38 -8.30 -2.50 2.23
CA TYR A 38 -8.53 -3.67 3.09
C TYR A 38 -7.90 -3.47 4.47
N LEU A 39 -6.64 -3.02 4.52
CA LEU A 39 -5.93 -2.77 5.78
C LEU A 39 -6.58 -1.66 6.61
N ALA A 40 -7.10 -0.60 5.98
CA ALA A 40 -7.80 0.49 6.67
C ALA A 40 -9.09 0.05 7.39
N GLN A 41 -9.60 -1.15 7.12
CA GLN A 41 -10.77 -1.73 7.77
C GLN A 41 -10.40 -2.71 8.91
N LYS A 42 -9.11 -2.96 9.11
CA LYS A 42 -8.61 -3.96 10.06
C LYS A 42 -7.97 -3.26 11.25
N PRO A 43 -8.40 -3.58 12.49
CA PRO A 43 -7.81 -2.98 13.68
C PRO A 43 -6.44 -3.59 14.05
N ALA A 44 -5.99 -4.63 13.35
CA ALA A 44 -4.76 -5.36 13.65
C ALA A 44 -4.18 -5.99 12.38
N ALA A 45 -2.92 -6.43 12.47
CA ALA A 45 -2.22 -7.14 11.40
C ALA A 45 -3.01 -8.35 10.88
N ILE A 46 -3.03 -8.53 9.57
CA ILE A 46 -3.67 -9.64 8.85
C ILE A 46 -2.63 -10.59 8.27
N HIS A 47 -3.05 -11.77 7.82
CA HIS A 47 -2.19 -12.61 7.00
C HIS A 47 -2.10 -12.06 5.58
N LEU A 48 -0.91 -12.17 4.97
CA LEU A 48 -0.73 -11.78 3.57
C LEU A 48 -1.63 -12.58 2.62
N GLY A 49 -1.86 -13.86 2.94
CA GLY A 49 -2.81 -14.72 2.21
C GLY A 49 -4.21 -14.14 2.18
N ASP A 50 -4.73 -13.62 3.30
CA ASP A 50 -6.08 -13.03 3.36
C ASP A 50 -6.20 -11.83 2.42
N LEU A 51 -5.14 -11.03 2.32
CA LEU A 51 -5.09 -9.91 1.38
C LEU A 51 -5.08 -10.40 -0.08
N ALA A 52 -4.30 -11.43 -0.39
CA ALA A 52 -4.25 -11.97 -1.74
C ALA A 52 -5.59 -12.57 -2.18
N GLU A 53 -6.29 -13.26 -1.28
CA GLU A 53 -7.65 -13.77 -1.50
C GLU A 53 -8.64 -12.62 -1.73
N TYR A 54 -8.60 -11.59 -0.88
CA TYR A 54 -9.44 -10.41 -1.04
C TYR A 54 -9.23 -9.73 -2.40
N ILE A 55 -7.98 -9.53 -2.82
CA ILE A 55 -7.67 -8.95 -4.13
C ILE A 55 -8.16 -9.87 -5.26
N ALA A 56 -7.98 -11.18 -5.14
CA ALA A 56 -8.46 -12.13 -6.14
C ALA A 56 -9.97 -11.99 -6.37
N LEU A 57 -10.74 -11.89 -5.28
CA LEU A 57 -12.19 -11.67 -5.29
C LEU A 57 -12.59 -10.32 -5.90
N LYS A 58 -11.78 -9.27 -5.71
CA LYS A 58 -12.05 -7.94 -6.28
C LYS A 58 -11.73 -7.85 -7.78
N GLU A 59 -10.77 -8.62 -8.26
CA GLU A 59 -10.37 -8.57 -9.67
C GLU A 59 -11.27 -9.42 -10.58
N ALA A 60 -11.65 -10.63 -10.15
CA ALA A 60 -12.40 -11.58 -10.96
C ALA A 60 -12.89 -12.77 -10.13
N ALA A 61 -13.35 -13.83 -10.81
CA ALA A 61 -13.54 -15.13 -10.18
C ALA A 61 -12.22 -15.62 -9.54
N PRO A 62 -12.20 -15.94 -8.24
CA PRO A 62 -11.01 -16.39 -7.56
C PRO A 62 -10.64 -17.81 -8.02
N THR A 63 -9.37 -18.01 -8.32
CA THR A 63 -8.79 -19.33 -8.58
C THR A 63 -7.48 -19.47 -7.81
N TYR A 64 -7.06 -20.70 -7.55
CA TYR A 64 -5.79 -20.96 -6.87
C TYR A 64 -4.60 -20.33 -7.61
N ASP A 65 -4.54 -20.47 -8.94
CA ASP A 65 -3.47 -19.87 -9.76
C ASP A 65 -3.46 -18.34 -9.68
N ARG A 66 -4.64 -17.70 -9.67
CA ARG A 66 -4.74 -16.25 -9.52
C ARG A 66 -4.27 -15.81 -8.14
N TYR A 67 -4.71 -16.51 -7.10
CA TYR A 67 -4.28 -16.27 -5.73
C TYR A 67 -2.75 -16.34 -5.60
N GLN A 68 -2.12 -17.40 -6.13
CA GLN A 68 -0.66 -17.56 -6.11
C GLN A 68 0.06 -16.44 -6.87
N ARG A 69 -0.44 -16.04 -8.04
CA ARG A 69 0.14 -14.91 -8.79
C ARG A 69 0.04 -13.59 -8.01
N ILE A 70 -1.10 -13.33 -7.38
CA ILE A 70 -1.29 -12.13 -6.55
C ILE A 70 -0.35 -12.14 -5.35
N LEU A 71 -0.18 -13.29 -4.67
CA LEU A 71 0.77 -13.42 -3.56
C LEU A 71 2.19 -13.04 -3.98
N VAL A 72 2.66 -13.61 -5.09
CA VAL A 72 4.00 -13.32 -5.65
C VAL A 72 4.13 -11.84 -6.01
N ASP A 73 3.13 -11.26 -6.67
CA ASP A 73 3.11 -9.85 -7.05
C ASP A 73 3.06 -8.92 -5.82
N LEU A 74 2.33 -9.31 -4.76
CA LEU A 74 2.30 -8.57 -3.50
C LEU A 74 3.70 -8.52 -2.90
N HIS A 75 4.36 -9.68 -2.75
CA HIS A 75 5.68 -9.78 -2.13
C HIS A 75 6.74 -8.98 -2.89
N HIS A 76 6.81 -9.13 -4.21
CA HIS A 76 7.93 -8.57 -4.98
C HIS A 76 7.69 -7.16 -5.52
N ARG A 77 6.43 -6.74 -5.69
CA ARG A 77 6.10 -5.46 -6.31
C ARG A 77 5.34 -4.54 -5.40
N HIS A 78 4.23 -4.99 -4.81
CA HIS A 78 3.32 -4.05 -4.15
C HIS A 78 3.75 -3.69 -2.73
N LEU A 79 4.11 -4.68 -1.90
CA LEU A 79 4.50 -4.44 -0.52
C LEU A 79 5.78 -3.63 -0.40
N PRO A 80 6.87 -3.87 -1.17
CA PRO A 80 8.07 -3.06 -1.08
C PRO A 80 7.79 -1.57 -1.32
N HIS A 81 6.97 -1.24 -2.31
CA HIS A 81 6.59 0.15 -2.59
C HIS A 81 5.72 0.77 -1.48
N LEU A 82 4.86 -0.01 -0.81
CA LEU A 82 4.05 0.47 0.31
C LEU A 82 4.90 0.65 1.58
N GLN A 83 5.90 -0.20 1.79
CA GLN A 83 6.86 -0.10 2.89
C GLN A 83 7.80 1.09 2.68
N ASP A 84 8.32 1.30 1.47
CA ASP A 84 9.14 2.46 1.11
C ASP A 84 8.37 3.78 1.26
N ALA A 85 7.05 3.74 1.09
CA ALA A 85 6.17 4.88 1.33
C ALA A 85 5.86 5.09 2.83
N GLY A 86 6.26 4.17 3.71
CA GLY A 86 5.98 4.22 5.14
C GLY A 86 4.52 3.97 5.50
N LEU A 87 3.76 3.26 4.65
CA LEU A 87 2.32 3.06 4.85
C LEU A 87 2.00 1.73 5.53
N VAL A 88 2.80 0.70 5.27
CA VAL A 88 2.58 -0.63 5.80
C VAL A 88 3.85 -1.20 6.41
N ARG A 89 3.69 -2.16 7.32
CA ARG A 89 4.75 -3.03 7.81
C ARG A 89 4.41 -4.45 7.44
N TYR A 90 5.35 -5.13 6.79
CA TYR A 90 5.25 -6.54 6.49
C TYR A 90 6.32 -7.29 7.29
N ASP A 91 5.87 -8.26 8.09
CA ASP A 91 6.71 -9.25 8.74
C ASP A 91 6.69 -10.51 7.87
N GLU A 92 7.79 -10.76 7.17
CA GLU A 92 7.93 -11.90 6.28
C GLU A 92 8.02 -13.24 7.03
N ALA A 93 8.56 -13.25 8.25
CA ALA A 93 8.68 -14.48 9.03
C ALA A 93 7.32 -14.94 9.58
N ALA A 94 6.47 -13.98 9.94
CA ALA A 94 5.11 -14.26 10.42
C ALA A 94 4.04 -14.21 9.31
N GLU A 95 4.41 -13.80 8.09
CA GLU A 95 3.52 -13.46 6.98
C GLU A 95 2.40 -12.50 7.37
N ARG A 96 2.71 -11.52 8.23
CA ARG A 96 1.74 -10.56 8.77
C ARG A 96 1.95 -9.17 8.19
N LEU A 97 0.83 -8.53 7.83
CA LEU A 97 0.80 -7.22 7.22
C LEU A 97 -0.13 -6.29 8.00
N GLU A 98 0.31 -5.07 8.29
CA GLU A 98 -0.48 -4.05 8.96
C GLU A 98 -0.27 -2.65 8.38
N LEU A 99 -1.27 -1.79 8.58
CA LEU A 99 -1.14 -0.35 8.32
C LEU A 99 -0.38 0.28 9.49
N VAL A 100 0.62 1.11 9.20
CA VAL A 100 1.42 1.78 10.25
C VAL A 100 1.08 3.25 10.44
N VAL A 101 0.31 3.83 9.50
CA VAL A 101 -0.18 5.20 9.60
C VAL A 101 -1.60 5.20 10.15
N ASP A 102 -2.00 6.34 10.73
CA ASP A 102 -3.40 6.55 11.07
C ASP A 102 -4.26 6.46 9.80
N ARG A 103 -5.42 5.81 9.91
CA ARG A 103 -6.41 5.70 8.84
C ARG A 103 -6.77 7.08 8.27
N ASP A 104 -6.82 8.10 9.11
CA ASP A 104 -7.20 9.46 8.71
C ASP A 104 -6.21 10.07 7.70
N VAL A 105 -4.95 9.63 7.70
CA VAL A 105 -3.92 10.07 6.72
C VAL A 105 -4.27 9.60 5.31
N ILE A 106 -4.76 8.38 5.17
CA ILE A 106 -5.05 7.75 3.86
C ILE A 106 -6.52 7.87 3.46
N ALA A 107 -7.43 8.18 4.40
CA ALA A 107 -8.87 8.29 4.17
C ALA A 107 -9.25 9.21 2.99
N PRO A 108 -8.64 10.39 2.79
CA PRO A 108 -8.94 11.24 1.63
C PRO A 108 -8.65 10.55 0.30
N TYR A 109 -7.61 9.71 0.24
CA TYR A 109 -7.22 9.00 -0.98
C TYR A 109 -8.08 7.75 -1.21
N LEU A 110 -8.52 7.08 -0.14
CA LEU A 110 -9.48 5.97 -0.24
C LEU A 110 -10.77 6.43 -0.92
N GLY A 111 -11.32 7.60 -0.51
CA GLY A 111 -12.53 8.15 -1.12
C GLY A 111 -12.39 8.48 -2.61
N LEU A 112 -11.19 8.84 -3.07
CA LEU A 112 -10.92 9.08 -4.49
C LEU A 112 -10.95 7.80 -5.34
N VAL A 113 -10.62 6.65 -4.74
CA VAL A 113 -10.66 5.35 -5.41
C VAL A 113 -12.10 4.84 -5.48
N GLU A 114 -12.86 4.99 -4.40
CA GLU A 114 -14.26 4.56 -4.31
C GLU A 114 -15.17 5.36 -5.27
N ALA A 115 -14.87 6.64 -5.50
CA ALA A 115 -15.61 7.49 -6.44
C ALA A 115 -15.41 7.11 -7.93
N LYS A 116 -14.46 6.21 -8.25
CA LYS A 116 -14.14 5.80 -9.62
C LYS A 116 -14.73 4.44 -10.02
N GLN A 117 -15.34 3.71 -9.09
CA GLN A 117 -15.88 2.37 -9.29
C GLN A 117 -17.40 2.43 -9.49
#